data_AF-A0A7S2HTS2-F1
#
_entry.id   AF-A0A7S2HTS2-F1
#
_cell.length_a   1.000
_cell.length_b   1.000
_cell.length_c   1.000
_cell.angle_alpha   90.00
_cell.angle_beta   90.00
_cell.angle_gamma   90.00
#
_symmetry.space_group_name_H-M   'P 1'
#
loop_
_entity.id
_entity.type
_entity.pdbx_description
1 polymer ?
#
loop_
_entity_poly.entity_id
_entity_poly.type
_entity_poly.pdbx_seq_one_letter_code
_entity_poly.pdbx_strand_id
1 'polypeptide(L)'
;VFLFGDRRLHVPLSGAVADKLDVGVTFEGPAIIHFTVSTPFGRLRQVKTLLPVEPFKQYVEVRWYAERSVPRWFALLFASIGTGALEQDRQVWEHKIWRPKPVLVGGDGPFLEFYR
;
A
#
# COMPACT_ATOMS: atom_id res chain seq x y z
N VAL A 1 10.49 7.83 3.57
CA VAL A 1 10.52 9.31 3.46
C VAL A 1 9.19 9.74 2.89
N PHE A 2 8.32 10.32 3.72
CA PHE A 2 7.01 10.77 3.26
C PHE A 2 7.18 12.06 2.48
N LEU A 3 6.61 12.09 1.26
CA LEU A 3 6.49 13.30 0.48
C LEU A 3 5.04 13.40 -0.02
N PHE A 4 4.14 13.87 0.85
CA PHE A 4 3.09 14.76 0.39
C PHE A 4 3.73 16.15 0.30
N GLY A 5 4.09 16.52 -0.92
CA GLY A 5 4.80 17.75 -1.20
C GLY A 5 5.21 17.75 -2.65
N ASP A 6 4.80 18.79 -3.36
CA ASP A 6 5.03 19.09 -4.75
C ASP A 6 6.53 19.12 -5.11
N ARG A 7 7.12 17.93 -5.20
CA ARG A 7 8.44 17.67 -5.77
C ARG A 7 8.31 16.38 -6.57
N ARG A 8 7.94 16.55 -7.84
CA ARG A 8 8.15 15.54 -8.87
C ARG A 8 9.62 15.12 -8.80
N LEU A 9 9.89 13.99 -8.17
CA LEU A 9 11.17 13.32 -8.32
C LEU A 9 11.17 12.85 -9.78
N HIS A 10 11.71 13.69 -10.65
CA HIS A 10 11.83 13.39 -12.07
C HIS A 10 12.96 12.37 -12.20
N VAL A 11 12.67 11.13 -11.83
CA VAL A 11 13.47 9.99 -12.28
C VAL A 11 13.35 10.04 -13.80
N PRO A 12 14.43 10.21 -14.56
CA PRO A 12 14.37 10.50 -16.00
C PRO A 12 13.73 9.36 -16.85
N LEU A 13 13.26 8.29 -16.20
CA LEU A 13 12.56 7.13 -16.75
C LEU A 13 11.19 6.86 -16.08
N SER A 14 10.71 7.72 -15.15
CA SER A 14 9.51 7.43 -14.33
C SER A 14 8.22 7.35 -15.12
N GLY A 15 8.02 8.18 -16.15
CA GLY A 15 6.78 8.14 -16.95
C GLY A 15 6.60 6.81 -17.67
N ALA A 16 7.62 6.39 -18.43
CA ALA A 16 7.57 5.16 -19.23
C ALA A 16 7.57 3.86 -18.38
N VAL A 17 8.05 3.94 -17.13
CA VAL A 17 8.01 2.82 -16.17
C VAL A 17 6.69 2.81 -15.39
N ALA A 18 6.16 3.97 -15.01
CA ALA A 18 4.88 4.08 -14.30
C ALA A 18 3.71 3.63 -15.18
N ASP A 19 3.70 3.98 -16.48
CA ASP A 19 2.66 3.55 -17.42
C ASP A 19 2.62 2.03 -17.62
N LYS A 20 3.69 1.32 -17.23
CA LYS A 20 3.81 -0.14 -17.32
C LYS A 20 3.60 -0.87 -15.99
N LEU A 21 3.34 -0.12 -14.92
CA LEU A 21 3.07 -0.66 -13.60
C LEU A 21 1.60 -0.44 -13.28
N ASP A 22 0.82 -1.51 -13.40
CA ASP A 22 -0.57 -1.49 -12.98
C ASP A 22 -0.68 -2.01 -11.54
N VAL A 23 -1.34 -1.24 -10.67
CA VAL A 23 -1.46 -1.54 -9.24
C VAL A 23 -2.94 -1.61 -8.87
N GLY A 24 -3.38 -2.79 -8.46
CA GLY A 24 -4.72 -3.03 -7.94
C GLY A 24 -4.70 -3.32 -6.45
N VAL A 25 -5.69 -2.82 -5.72
CA VAL A 25 -5.91 -3.11 -4.30
C VAL A 25 -7.33 -3.63 -4.11
N THR A 26 -7.47 -4.78 -3.45
CA THR A 26 -8.77 -5.33 -3.07
C THR A 26 -8.79 -5.67 -1.59
N PHE A 27 -9.95 -5.46 -0.97
CA PHE A 27 -10.19 -5.77 0.44
C PHE A 27 -11.11 -6.99 0.51
N GLU A 28 -10.66 -8.04 1.20
CA GLU A 28 -11.42 -9.27 1.41
C GLU A 28 -11.85 -9.32 2.88
N GLY A 29 -13.10 -8.90 3.13
CA GLY A 29 -13.60 -8.72 4.48
C GLY A 29 -12.88 -7.60 5.25
N PRO A 30 -12.88 -7.63 6.59
CA PRO A 30 -12.40 -6.52 7.41
C PRO A 30 -10.88 -6.49 7.60
N ALA A 31 -10.17 -7.59 7.32
CA ALA A 31 -8.81 -7.80 7.82
C ALA A 31 -7.78 -8.18 6.75
N ILE A 32 -8.21 -8.54 5.53
CA ILE A 32 -7.32 -9.05 4.49
C ILE A 32 -7.29 -8.07 3.32
N ILE A 33 -6.08 -7.68 2.92
CA ILE A 33 -5.85 -6.72 1.84
C ILE A 33 -4.90 -7.36 0.83
N HIS A 34 -5.32 -7.37 -0.42
CA HIS A 34 -4.53 -7.87 -1.53
C HIS A 34 -4.05 -6.68 -2.37
N PHE A 35 -2.74 -6.53 -2.47
CA PHE A 35 -2.12 -5.66 -3.44
C PHE A 35 -1.60 -6.51 -4.59
N THR A 36 -1.95 -6.12 -5.80
CA THR A 36 -1.47 -6.73 -7.03
C THR A 36 -0.67 -5.70 -7.78
N VAL A 37 0.53 -6.09 -8.22
CA VAL A 37 1.42 -5.23 -9.00
C VAL A 37 1.77 -5.98 -10.27
N SER A 38 1.20 -5.54 -11.39
CA SER A 38 1.48 -6.07 -12.71
C SER A 38 2.65 -5.30 -13.31
N THR A 39 3.69 -6.02 -13.70
CA THR A 39 4.92 -5.46 -14.27
C THR A 39 5.24 -6.15 -15.59
N PRO A 40 6.09 -5.58 -16.46
CA PRO A 40 6.55 -6.25 -17.68
C PRO A 40 7.25 -7.60 -17.44
N PHE A 41 7.76 -7.85 -16.22
CA PHE A 41 8.43 -9.09 -15.85
C PHE A 41 7.48 -10.15 -15.27
N GLY A 42 6.19 -9.86 -15.20
CA GLY A 42 5.16 -10.67 -14.55
C GLY A 42 4.55 -9.95 -13.35
N ARG A 43 3.71 -10.68 -12.62
CA ARG A 43 2.92 -10.12 -11.52
C ARG A 43 3.51 -10.45 -10.16
N LEU A 44 3.43 -9.47 -9.26
CA LEU A 44 3.65 -9.63 -7.84
C LEU A 44 2.33 -9.47 -7.09
N ARG A 45 2.21 -10.15 -5.96
CA ARG A 45 1.09 -10.02 -5.04
C ARG A 45 1.61 -9.87 -3.62
N GLN A 46 1.18 -8.82 -2.96
CA GLN A 46 1.35 -8.67 -1.52
C GLN A 46 0.00 -8.98 -0.86
N VAL A 47 0.00 -9.88 0.11
CA VAL A 47 -1.14 -10.14 0.98
C VAL A 47 -0.82 -9.56 2.35
N LYS A 48 -1.66 -8.64 2.80
CA LYS A 48 -1.55 -8.01 4.11
C LYS A 48 -2.73 -8.44 4.96
N THR A 49 -2.44 -8.89 6.17
CA THR A 49 -3.46 -9.29 7.14
C THR A 49 -3.35 -8.42 8.39
N LEU A 50 -4.51 -8.08 8.96
CA LEU A 50 -4.67 -7.19 10.10
C LEU A 50 -5.44 -7.94 11.19
N LEU A 51 -4.74 -8.46 12.19
CA LEU A 51 -5.35 -9.17 13.31
C LEU A 51 -5.52 -8.22 14.50
N PRO A 52 -6.74 -7.95 14.99
CA PRO A 52 -6.94 -7.22 16.23
C PRO A 52 -6.48 -8.06 17.42
N VAL A 53 -5.56 -7.52 18.24
CA VAL A 53 -5.03 -8.22 19.41
C VAL A 53 -5.65 -7.68 20.69
N GLU A 54 -5.71 -6.35 20.81
CA GLU A 54 -6.33 -5.61 21.90
C GLU A 54 -6.77 -4.24 21.36
N PRO A 55 -7.59 -3.45 22.10
CA PRO A 55 -7.97 -2.11 21.65
C PRO A 55 -6.73 -1.27 21.28
N PHE A 56 -6.75 -0.66 20.11
CA PHE A 56 -5.65 0.14 19.55
C PHE A 56 -4.34 -0.60 19.26
N LYS A 57 -4.35 -1.94 19.25
CA LYS A 57 -3.19 -2.74 18.82
C LYS A 57 -3.59 -3.82 17.83
N GLN A 58 -2.87 -3.82 16.73
CA GLN A 58 -3.09 -4.77 15.64
C GLN A 58 -1.78 -5.47 15.32
N TYR A 59 -1.85 -6.77 15.11
CA TYR A 59 -0.76 -7.52 14.52
C TYR A 59 -0.93 -7.47 13.00
N VAL A 60 0.07 -6.90 12.32
CA VAL A 60 0.08 -6.73 10.87
C VAL A 60 1.10 -7.69 10.28
N GLU A 61 0.63 -8.63 9.46
CA GLU A 61 1.51 -9.53 8.70
C GLU A 61 1.44 -9.20 7.21
N VAL A 62 2.60 -9.12 6.58
CA VAL A 62 2.74 -8.85 5.14
C VAL A 62 3.53 -9.96 4.48
N ARG A 63 2.92 -10.61 3.49
CA ARG A 63 3.55 -11.67 2.70
C ARG A 63 3.61 -11.28 1.24
N TRP A 64 4.77 -11.49 0.62
CA TRP A 64 5.01 -11.24 -0.79
C TRP A 64 5.08 -12.55 -1.57
N TYR A 65 4.39 -12.56 -2.70
CA TYR A 65 4.37 -13.62 -3.68
C TYR A 65 4.72 -13.02 -5.04
N ALA A 66 5.46 -13.75 -5.85
CA ALA A 66 5.81 -13.34 -7.20
C ALA A 66 5.64 -14.53 -8.15
N GLU A 67 5.20 -14.25 -9.37
CA GLU A 67 5.19 -15.25 -10.43
C GLU A 67 6.62 -15.71 -10.74
N ARG A 68 6.75 -16.95 -11.21
CA ARG A 68 8.07 -17.56 -11.48
C ARG A 68 8.88 -16.80 -12.54
N SER A 69 8.22 -16.03 -13.42
CA SER A 69 8.87 -15.19 -14.42
C SER A 69 9.57 -13.97 -13.82
N VAL A 70 9.18 -13.55 -12.61
CA VAL A 70 9.71 -12.34 -11.98
C VAL A 70 11.12 -12.63 -11.43
N PRO A 71 12.14 -11.85 -11.82
CA PRO A 71 13.48 -12.01 -11.28
C PRO A 71 13.51 -11.82 -9.76
N ARG A 72 14.23 -12.68 -9.04
CA ARG A 72 14.28 -12.66 -7.56
C ARG A 72 14.72 -11.31 -7.00
N TRP A 73 15.74 -10.70 -7.60
CA TRP A 73 16.23 -9.38 -7.15
C TRP A 73 15.15 -8.29 -7.30
N PHE A 74 14.31 -8.39 -8.32
CA PHE A 74 13.23 -7.44 -8.59
C PHE A 74 12.09 -7.63 -7.59
N ALA A 75 11.74 -8.88 -7.27
CA ALA A 75 10.80 -9.17 -6.20
C ALA A 75 11.31 -8.67 -4.83
N LEU A 76 12.60 -8.86 -4.53
CA LEU A 76 13.20 -8.33 -3.30
C LEU A 76 13.20 -6.80 -3.25
N LEU A 77 13.41 -6.12 -4.39
CA LEU A 77 13.32 -4.66 -4.47
C LEU A 77 11.90 -4.18 -4.10
N PHE A 78 10.86 -4.76 -4.71
CA PHE A 78 9.48 -4.42 -4.39
C PHE A 78 9.12 -4.73 -2.93
N ALA A 79 9.57 -5.87 -2.41
CA ALA A 79 9.38 -6.21 -1.00
C ALA A 79 10.03 -5.17 -0.08
N SER A 80 11.24 -4.71 -0.42
CA SER A 80 11.98 -3.70 0.35
C SER A 80 11.29 -2.33 0.33
N ILE A 81 10.82 -1.89 -0.84
CA ILE A 81 10.04 -0.66 -0.99
C ILE A 81 8.74 -0.75 -0.18
N GLY A 82 8.04 -1.88 -0.27
CA GLY A 82 6.80 -2.11 0.48
C GLY A 82 6.99 -2.10 1.99
N THR A 83 8.08 -2.65 2.50
CA THR A 83 8.43 -2.56 3.93
C THR A 83 8.64 -1.11 4.35
N GLY A 84 9.32 -0.30 3.53
CA GLY A 84 9.48 1.13 3.78
C GLY A 84 8.15 1.88 3.81
N ALA A 85 7.26 1.58 2.86
CA ALA A 85 5.91 2.18 2.82
C ALA A 85 5.05 1.77 4.02
N LEU A 86 5.14 0.51 4.48
CA LEU A 86 4.44 0.06 5.66
C LEU A 86 4.93 0.76 6.92
N GLU A 87 6.24 0.93 7.07
CA GLU A 87 6.83 1.62 8.22
C GLU A 87 6.43 3.09 8.27
N GLN A 88 6.35 3.71 7.09
CA GLN A 88 5.77 5.03 6.92
C GLN A 88 4.34 5.06 7.45
N ASP A 89 3.44 4.22 6.92
CA ASP A 89 2.05 4.17 7.36
C ASP A 89 1.90 3.90 8.87
N ARG A 90 2.75 3.03 9.43
CA ARG A 90 2.80 2.70 10.86
C ARG A 90 2.95 3.96 11.71
N GLN A 91 3.86 4.87 11.35
CA GLN A 91 4.07 6.12 12.07
C GLN A 91 2.79 6.96 12.13
N VAL A 92 2.03 7.03 11.03
CA VAL A 92 0.75 7.76 11.01
C VAL A 92 -0.31 7.03 11.82
N TRP A 93 -0.39 5.70 11.73
CA TRP A 93 -1.43 4.92 12.40
C TRP A 93 -1.27 4.87 13.91
N GLU A 94 -0.05 4.84 14.42
CA GLU A 94 0.23 4.84 15.86
C GLU A 94 -0.01 6.19 16.53
N HIS A 95 0.00 7.29 15.76
CA HIS A 95 -0.11 8.65 16.30
C HIS A 95 -1.41 9.36 15.88
N LYS A 96 -2.37 8.65 15.29
CA LYS A 96 -3.69 9.21 14.91
C LYS A 96 -4.79 8.78 15.88
N ILE A 97 -5.80 9.63 16.00
CA ILE A 97 -7.04 9.32 16.71
C ILE A 97 -8.15 8.97 15.73
N TRP A 98 -9.02 8.04 16.12
CA TRP A 98 -10.24 7.76 15.37
C TRP A 98 -11.27 8.89 15.56
N ARG A 99 -11.96 9.27 14.47
CA ARG A 99 -13.04 10.26 14.49
C ARG A 99 -14.28 9.68 13.80
N PRO A 100 -15.44 9.60 14.48
CA PRO A 100 -16.66 9.04 13.88
C PRO A 100 -17.24 9.90 12.75
N LYS A 101 -16.96 11.21 12.76
CA LYS A 101 -17.42 12.18 11.77
C LYS A 101 -16.21 13.01 11.31
N PRO A 102 -15.40 12.53 10.34
CA PRO A 102 -14.29 13.31 9.81
C PRO A 102 -14.82 14.56 9.07
N VAL A 103 -14.08 15.65 9.14
CA VAL A 103 -14.33 16.84 8.30
C VAL A 103 -13.67 16.57 6.95
N LEU A 104 -14.47 16.48 5.89
CA LEU A 104 -14.00 16.18 4.54
C LEU A 104 -13.87 17.45 3.71
N VAL A 105 -12.86 17.50 2.85
CA VAL A 105 -12.60 18.60 1.92
C VAL A 105 -12.50 18.08 0.48
N GLY A 106 -12.49 18.99 -0.50
CA GLY A 106 -12.31 18.62 -1.90
C GLY A 106 -10.98 17.89 -2.13
N GLY A 107 -11.03 16.71 -2.73
CA GLY A 107 -9.87 15.84 -2.98
C GLY A 107 -9.76 14.63 -2.04
N ASP A 108 -10.53 14.58 -0.96
CA ASP A 108 -10.64 13.37 -0.15
C ASP A 108 -11.31 12.24 -0.93
N GLY A 109 -10.91 11.01 -0.62
CA GLY A 109 -11.55 9.82 -1.17
C GLY A 109 -13.00 9.65 -0.70
N PRO A 110 -13.72 8.64 -1.21
CA PRO A 110 -15.13 8.39 -0.90
C PRO A 110 -15.34 7.78 0.50
N PHE A 111 -14.89 8.47 1.56
CA PHE A 111 -14.97 7.98 2.95
C PHE A 111 -16.38 7.57 3.38
N LEU A 112 -17.40 8.33 2.96
CA LEU A 112 -18.79 8.07 3.34
C LEU A 112 -19.34 6.77 2.72
N GLU A 113 -18.83 6.34 1.57
CA GLU A 113 -19.21 5.08 0.95
C GLU A 113 -18.51 3.90 1.63
N PHE A 114 -17.25 4.10 2.06
CA PHE A 114 -16.48 3.08 2.76
C PHE A 114 -17.06 2.70 4.14
N TYR A 115 -17.72 3.62 4.84
CA TYR A 115 -18.33 3.35 6.15
C TYR A 115 -19.73 2.72 6.11
N ARG A 116 -20.31 2.53 4.92
CA ARG A 116 -21.65 1.94 4.74
C ARG A 116 -21.57 0.42 4.70
#